data_AF-A0A2D2E590-F1
#
_entry.id   AF-A0A2D2E590-F1
#
_cell.length_a   1.000
_cell.length_b   1.000
_cell.length_c   1.000
_cell.angle_alpha   90.00
_cell.angle_beta   90.00
_cell.angle_gamma   90.00
#
_symmetry.space_group_name_H-M   'P 1'
#
loop_
_entity.id
_entity.type
_entity.pdbx_description
1 polymer ?
#
loop_
_entity_poly.entity_id
_entity_poly.type
_entity_poly.pdbx_seq_one_letter_code
_entity_poly.pdbx_strand_id
1 'polypeptide(L)' 'MSVYPDIERINPNDDYFVVMNNEPIQPANTDIFMDYWTAETVVEFLQAVNPNQVFSIKRAVFIEPPQQSILRV' A
#
# COMPACT_ATOMS: atom_id res chain seq x y z
N MET A 1 -11.45 29.02 -3.70
CA MET A 1 -11.26 27.82 -2.85
C MET A 1 -11.73 26.62 -3.65
N SER A 2 -10.86 25.65 -3.91
CA SER A 2 -11.22 24.45 -4.68
C SER A 2 -12.27 23.65 -3.91
N VAL A 3 -13.32 23.21 -4.60
CA VAL A 3 -14.51 22.53 -4.03
C VAL A 3 -14.29 21.02 -3.87
N TYR A 4 -13.09 20.55 -4.15
CA TYR A 4 -12.71 19.16 -3.96
C TYR A 4 -11.76 19.09 -2.78
N PRO A 5 -12.13 18.44 -1.66
CA PRO A 5 -11.13 18.06 -0.67
C PRO A 5 -10.04 17.28 -1.41
N ASP A 6 -8.79 17.41 -1.00
CA ASP A 6 -7.64 16.76 -1.63
C ASP A 6 -7.85 15.24 -1.69
N ILE A 7 -8.56 14.77 -2.71
CA ILE A 7 -8.64 13.36 -3.05
C ILE A 7 -7.21 13.04 -3.42
N GLU A 8 -6.53 12.28 -2.55
CA GLU A 8 -5.19 11.78 -2.81
C GLU A 8 -5.25 11.10 -4.18
N ARG A 9 -4.76 11.78 -5.20
CA ARG A 9 -4.86 11.29 -6.58
C ARG A 9 -4.03 10.04 -6.65
N ILE A 10 -4.65 8.93 -7.03
CA ILE A 10 -3.96 7.69 -7.31
C ILE A 10 -2.88 7.99 -8.36
N ASN A 11 -1.63 7.85 -7.95
CA ASN A 11 -0.49 7.94 -8.86
C ASN A 11 -0.18 6.52 -9.35
N PRO A 12 -0.27 6.24 -10.65
CA PRO A 12 0.03 4.91 -11.19
C PRO A 12 1.52 4.54 -11.11
N ASN A 13 2.40 5.49 -10.80
CA ASN A 13 3.83 5.24 -10.61
C ASN A 13 4.21 5.00 -9.13
N ASP A 14 3.26 5.10 -8.21
CA ASP A 14 3.52 4.77 -6.81
C ASP A 14 3.29 3.26 -6.59
N ASP A 15 3.99 2.69 -5.61
CA ASP A 15 3.77 1.31 -5.16
C ASP A 15 2.66 1.26 -4.12
N TYR A 16 1.80 0.24 -4.20
CA TYR A 16 0.70 0.00 -3.28
C TYR A 16 0.77 -1.42 -2.72
N PHE A 17 0.11 -1.64 -1.59
CA PHE A 17 -0.04 -2.95 -0.96
C PHE A 17 -1.40 -3.08 -0.29
N VAL A 18 -1.85 -4.32 -0.12
CA VAL A 18 -3.12 -4.65 0.53
C VAL A 18 -2.92 -4.82 2.03
N VAL A 19 -3.86 -4.29 2.81
CA VAL A 19 -3.87 -4.30 4.26
C VAL A 19 -5.13 -4.96 4.79
N MET A 20 -4.96 -5.86 5.76
CA MET A 20 -6.04 -6.45 6.56
C MET A 20 -5.73 -6.22 8.03
N ASN A 21 -6.70 -5.75 8.83
CA ASN A 21 -6.50 -5.47 10.26
C ASN A 21 -5.30 -4.55 10.57
N ASN A 22 -5.07 -3.53 9.73
CA ASN A 22 -3.93 -2.60 9.79
C ASN A 22 -2.55 -3.25 9.57
N GLU A 23 -2.49 -4.51 9.15
CA GLU A 23 -1.24 -5.19 8.79
C GLU A 23 -1.14 -5.45 7.28
N PRO A 24 0.03 -5.24 6.68
CA PRO A 24 0.26 -5.55 5.28
C PRO A 24 0.15 -7.06 5.05
N ILE A 25 -0.62 -7.45 4.03
CA ILE A 25 -0.72 -8.86 3.64
C ILE A 25 0.52 -9.23 2.85
N GLN A 26 1.28 -10.21 3.33
CA GLN A 26 2.44 -10.73 2.62
C GLN A 26 2.07 -12.03 1.87
N PRO A 27 2.01 -12.01 0.53
CA PRO A 27 1.79 -13.23 -0.24
C PRO A 27 2.99 -14.17 -0.12
N ALA A 28 2.72 -15.48 -0.13
CA ALA A 28 3.78 -16.49 0.05
C ALA A 28 4.71 -16.64 -1.17
N ASN A 29 4.21 -16.33 -2.37
CA ASN A 29 4.87 -16.69 -3.64
C ASN A 29 5.12 -15.50 -4.57
N THR A 30 4.79 -14.27 -4.17
CA THR A 30 4.85 -13.08 -5.03
C THR A 30 5.38 -11.87 -4.28
N ASP A 31 5.63 -10.78 -5.02
CA ASP A 31 5.89 -9.48 -4.41
C ASP A 31 4.66 -8.97 -3.65
N ILE A 32 4.91 -8.14 -2.64
CA ILE A 32 3.91 -7.44 -1.84
C ILE A 32 3.50 -6.10 -2.48
N PHE A 33 4.40 -5.52 -3.29
CA PHE A 33 4.17 -4.25 -3.97
C PHE A 33 3.51 -4.46 -5.33
N MET A 34 2.54 -3.62 -5.63
CA MET A 34 1.73 -3.68 -6.85
C MET A 34 1.25 -2.29 -7.24
N ASP A 35 0.90 -2.11 -8.51
CA ASP A 35 0.17 -0.91 -8.94
C ASP A 35 -1.23 -0.88 -8.32
N TYR A 36 -1.86 0.30 -8.34
CA TYR A 36 -3.16 0.50 -7.71
C TYR A 36 -4.26 -0.40 -8.30
N TRP A 37 -4.32 -0.59 -9.61
CA TRP A 37 -5.39 -1.36 -10.24
C TRP A 37 -5.27 -2.85 -9.97
N THR A 38 -4.04 -3.35 -9.89
CA THR A 38 -3.78 -4.71 -9.40
C THR A 38 -4.21 -4.86 -7.95
N ALA A 39 -3.87 -3.90 -7.07
CA ALA A 39 -4.31 -3.91 -5.67
C ALA A 39 -5.83 -3.88 -5.52
N GLU A 40 -6.51 -3.08 -6.34
CA GLU A 40 -7.97 -3.00 -6.40
C GLU A 40 -8.58 -4.34 -6.78
N THR A 41 -8.08 -4.97 -7.83
CA THR A 41 -8.56 -6.29 -8.27
C THR A 41 -8.37 -7.36 -7.19
N VAL A 42 -7.22 -7.35 -6.50
CA VAL A 42 -6.95 -8.27 -5.39
C VAL A 42 -7.88 -8.03 -4.21
N VAL A 43 -8.12 -6.76 -3.84
CA VAL A 43 -9.05 -6.40 -2.76
C VAL A 43 -10.47 -6.83 -3.09
N GLU A 44 -10.94 -6.61 -4.31
CA GLU A 44 -12.28 -7.04 -4.75
C GLU A 44 -12.43 -8.56 -4.63
N PHE A 45 -11.44 -9.33 -5.09
CA PHE A 45 -11.44 -10.78 -4.95
C PHE A 45 -11.45 -11.22 -3.48
N LEU A 46 -10.55 -10.68 -2.65
CA LEU A 46 -10.44 -11.02 -1.24
C LEU A 46 -11.71 -10.68 -0.46
N GLN A 47 -12.34 -9.55 -0.76
CA GLN A 47 -13.60 -9.13 -0.18
C GLN A 47 -14.75 -10.08 -0.57
N ALA A 48 -14.77 -10.56 -1.82
CA ALA A 48 -15.77 -11.49 -2.30
C ALA A 48 -15.65 -12.87 -1.63
N VAL A 49 -14.43 -13.37 -1.42
CA VAL A 49 -14.21 -14.67 -0.75
C VAL A 49 -14.29 -14.59 0.78
N ASN A 50 -14.04 -13.42 1.37
CA ASN A 50 -14.07 -13.19 2.82
C ASN A 50 -14.98 -11.98 3.16
N PRO A 51 -16.31 -12.11 3.06
CA PRO A 51 -17.24 -10.98 3.18
C PRO A 51 -17.25 -10.30 4.57
N ASN A 52 -16.75 -10.99 5.61
CA ASN A 52 -16.68 -10.47 6.97
C ASN A 52 -15.34 -9.81 7.30
N GLN A 53 -14.37 -9.86 6.39
CA GLN A 53 -13.08 -9.19 6.54
C GLN A 53 -13.11 -7.87 5.78
N VAL A 54 -12.33 -6.89 6.25
CA VAL A 54 -12.19 -5.60 5.59
C VAL A 54 -10.77 -5.49 5.09
N PHE A 55 -10.64 -5.27 3.79
CA PHE A 55 -9.37 -5.03 3.12
C PHE A 55 -9.28 -3.57 2.70
N SER A 56 -8.07 -3.02 2.69
CA SER A 56 -7.82 -1.67 2.20
C SER A 56 -6.51 -1.61 1.43
N ILE A 57 -6.38 -0.62 0.55
CA ILE A 57 -5.17 -0.35 -0.21
C ILE A 57 -4.43 0.79 0.47
N LYS A 58 -3.11 0.65 0.62
CA LYS A 58 -2.23 1.70 1.13
C LYS A 58 -1.07 1.89 0.17
N ARG A 59 -0.64 3.15 0.00
CA ARG A 59 0.57 3.50 -0.72
C ARG A 59 1.80 3.14 0.13
N ALA A 60 2.79 2.52 -0.48
CA ALA A 60 4.09 2.26 0.10
C ALA A 60 4.94 3.53 0.13
N VAL A 61 5.65 3.75 1.23
CA VAL A 61 6.67 4.79 1.34
C VAL A 61 7.97 4.11 1.75
N PHE A 62 8.96 4.15 0.86
CA PHE A 62 10.28 3.63 1.15
C PHE A 62 11.00 4.61 2.06
N ILE A 63 11.33 4.15 3.27
CA ILE A 63 12.17 4.90 4.19
C ILE A 63 13.63 4.50 3.94
N GLU A 64 14.47 5.47 3.56
CA GLU A 64 15.91 5.24 3.54
C GLU A 64 16.37 4.92 4.97
N PRO A 65 17.27 3.93 5.15
CA PRO A 65 17.84 3.69 6.46
C PRO A 65 18.58 4.96 6.93
N PRO A 66 18.51 5.32 8.22
CA PRO A 66 19.23 6.49 8.72
C PRO A 66 20.72 6.33 8.39
N GLN A 67 21.27 7.25 7.60
CA GLN A 67 22.70 7.33 7.36
C GLN A 67 23.38 7.43 8.73
N GLN A 68 24.12 6.38 9.12
CA GLN A 68 25.01 6.46 10.26
C GLN A 68 26.00 7.59 9.99
N SER A 69 25.87 8.70 10.69
CA SER A 69 26.86 9.75 10.71
C SER A 69 28.15 9.12 11.21
N ILE A 70 29.11 8.93 10.30
CA ILE A 70 30.44 8.45 10.65
C ILE A 70 31.04 9.55 11.53
N LEU A 71 30.94 9.37 12.85
CA LEU A 71 31.75 10.11 13.82
C LEU A 71 33.20 9.68 13.57
N ARG A 72 33.90 10.45 12.73
CA ARG A 72 35.35 10.37 12.65
C ARG A 72 35.90 10.92 13.96
N VAL A 73 36.42 10.02 14.79
CA VAL A 73 37.22 10.33 15.98
C VAL A 73 38.60 10.82 15.55
#